data_AF-A0AAD8AC90-F1
#
_entry.id   AF-A0AAD8AC90-F1
#
_cell.length_a   1.000
_cell.length_b   1.000
_cell.length_c   1.000
_cell.angle_alpha   90.00
_cell.angle_beta   90.00
_cell.angle_gamma   90.00
#
_symmetry.space_group_name_H-M   'P 1'
#
loop_
_entity.id
_entity.type
_entity.pdbx_description
1 polymer ?
#
loop_
_entity_poly.entity_id
_entity_poly.type
_entity_poly.pdbx_seq_one_letter_code
_entity_poly.pdbx_strand_id
1 'polypeptide(L)'
;VILGGGRRHWLPKVSRDPEPPGEEGRRLDGRNLIADWLREKKRRGLRAEYVWNRAQMEQVDPRRVDHLLGLFAYSHLDFEADRDTGPGGDPSLADMTRVALSILAKNPRGFLLFVEGSVEPVSVFRE
;
A
#
# COMPACT_ATOMS: atom_id res chain seq x y z
N VAL A 1 5.00 -8.15 -4.56
CA VAL A 1 4.56 -7.25 -3.47
C VAL A 1 4.44 -5.86 -4.07
N ILE A 2 3.40 -5.10 -3.73
CA ILE A 2 3.20 -3.70 -4.15
C ILE A 2 2.79 -2.94 -2.88
N LEU A 3 3.59 -1.97 -2.43
CA LEU A 3 3.37 -1.21 -1.19
C LEU A 3 3.60 0.28 -1.47
N GLY A 4 2.69 1.15 -1.02
CA GLY A 4 2.82 2.60 -1.19
C GLY A 4 1.51 3.34 -0.96
N GLY A 5 1.39 4.55 -1.51
CA GLY A 5 0.15 5.31 -1.55
C GLY A 5 -0.66 5.09 -2.84
N GLY A 6 -1.62 5.97 -3.08
CA GLY A 6 -2.27 6.16 -4.39
C GLY A 6 -3.61 5.47 -4.53
N ARG A 7 -4.28 5.13 -3.42
CA ARG A 7 -5.58 4.43 -3.44
C ARG A 7 -6.61 5.06 -4.36
N ARG A 8 -6.62 6.39 -4.48
CA ARG A 8 -7.55 7.13 -5.33
C ARG A 8 -7.56 6.67 -6.79
N HIS A 9 -6.43 6.16 -7.31
CA HIS A 9 -6.32 5.70 -8.69
C HIS A 9 -6.81 4.26 -8.91
N TRP A 10 -7.06 3.54 -7.82
CA TRP A 10 -7.55 2.17 -7.81
C TRP A 10 -9.06 2.07 -7.61
N LEU A 11 -9.67 3.11 -7.04
CA LEU A 11 -11.10 3.18 -6.73
C LEU A 11 -11.88 3.98 -7.79
N PRO A 12 -13.12 3.57 -8.11
CA PRO A 12 -14.01 4.36 -8.96
C PRO A 12 -14.54 5.58 -8.21
N LYS A 13 -14.97 6.59 -8.97
CA LYS A 13 -15.49 7.85 -8.41
C LYS A 13 -16.68 7.69 -7.48
N VAL A 14 -17.41 6.58 -7.51
CA VAL A 14 -18.52 6.32 -6.58
C VAL A 14 -18.12 5.57 -5.31
N SER A 15 -16.86 5.14 -5.20
CA SER A 15 -16.35 4.44 -4.01
C SER A 15 -15.65 5.41 -3.10
N ARG A 16 -16.12 5.47 -1.84
CA ARG A 16 -15.49 6.24 -0.78
C ARG A 16 -14.16 5.60 -0.39
N ASP A 17 -13.15 6.44 -0.22
CA ASP A 17 -11.88 6.02 0.35
C ASP A 17 -12.04 5.77 1.86
N PRO A 18 -11.37 4.74 2.42
CA PRO A 18 -11.38 4.53 3.87
C PRO A 18 -10.71 5.66 4.65
N GLU A 19 -9.80 6.41 4.03
CA GLU A 19 -9.00 7.46 4.68
C GLU A 19 -8.41 8.48 3.67
N PRO A 20 -8.92 9.71 3.55
CA PRO A 20 -9.80 10.37 4.51
C PRO A 20 -11.28 10.09 4.23
N PRO A 21 -12.14 10.10 5.27
CA PRO A 21 -13.58 9.94 5.11
C PRO A 21 -14.16 11.03 4.20
N GLY A 22 -14.89 10.62 3.17
CA GLY A 22 -15.59 11.55 2.26
C GLY A 22 -14.87 11.82 0.95
N GLU A 23 -13.60 11.44 0.82
CA GLU A 23 -12.94 11.41 -0.49
C GLU A 23 -13.41 10.21 -1.31
N GLU A 24 -13.44 10.40 -2.62
CA GLU A 24 -13.85 9.39 -3.59
C GLU A 24 -12.67 8.96 -4.46
N GLY A 25 -12.79 7.78 -5.07
CA GLY A 25 -11.87 7.37 -6.12
C GLY A 25 -11.84 8.33 -7.31
N ARG A 26 -10.85 8.17 -8.20
CA ARG A 26 -10.65 9.03 -9.38
C ARG A 26 -11.00 8.34 -10.68
N ARG A 27 -11.29 7.03 -10.67
CA ARG A 27 -11.55 6.31 -11.92
C ARG A 27 -12.95 6.60 -12.45
N LEU A 28 -13.03 6.94 -13.74
CA LEU A 28 -14.27 7.24 -14.46
C LEU A 28 -14.89 6.02 -15.15
N ASP A 29 -14.17 4.91 -15.20
CA ASP A 29 -14.61 3.67 -15.86
C ASP A 29 -15.43 2.74 -14.95
N GLY A 30 -15.76 3.19 -13.74
CA GLY A 30 -16.55 2.43 -12.76
C GLY A 30 -15.83 1.23 -12.16
N ARG A 31 -14.54 1.00 -12.48
CA ARG A 31 -13.81 -0.19 -12.02
C ARG A 31 -13.17 0.02 -10.66
N ASN A 32 -13.28 -1.00 -9.81
CA ASN A 32 -12.47 -1.15 -8.60
C ASN A 32 -11.30 -2.10 -8.89
N LEU A 33 -10.10 -1.53 -9.08
CA LEU A 33 -8.91 -2.29 -9.44
C LEU A 33 -8.38 -3.15 -8.29
N ILE A 34 -8.65 -2.79 -7.04
CA ILE A 34 -8.28 -3.61 -5.87
C ILE A 34 -9.05 -4.92 -5.94
N ALA A 35 -10.36 -4.82 -6.18
CA ALA A 35 -11.22 -5.99 -6.34
C ALA A 35 -10.87 -6.81 -7.58
N ASP A 36 -10.54 -6.16 -8.70
CA ASP A 36 -10.04 -6.85 -9.91
C ASP A 36 -8.75 -7.62 -9.63
N TRP A 37 -7.80 -7.01 -8.95
CA TRP A 37 -6.51 -7.62 -8.60
C TRP A 37 -6.71 -8.84 -7.69
N LEU A 38 -7.50 -8.71 -6.63
CA LEU A 38 -7.82 -9.84 -5.73
C LEU A 38 -8.52 -10.99 -6.48
N ARG A 39 -9.47 -10.68 -7.37
CA ARG A 39 -10.15 -11.68 -8.21
C ARG A 39 -9.18 -12.41 -9.13
N GLU A 40 -8.25 -11.69 -9.77
CA GLU A 40 -7.25 -12.28 -10.65
C GLU A 40 -6.33 -13.25 -9.90
N LYS A 41 -5.84 -12.87 -8.71
CA LYS A 41 -5.00 -13.74 -7.87
C LYS A 41 -5.76 -14.98 -7.43
N LYS A 42 -7.00 -14.82 -6.96
CA LYS A 42 -7.87 -15.93 -6.57
C LYS A 42 -8.10 -16.89 -7.74
N ARG A 43 -8.38 -16.38 -8.95
CA ARG A 43 -8.58 -17.20 -10.16
C ARG A 43 -7.36 -18.06 -10.50
N ARG A 44 -6.16 -17.60 -10.13
CA ARG A 44 -4.90 -18.34 -10.33
C ARG A 44 -4.54 -19.26 -9.16
N GLY A 45 -5.39 -19.38 -8.14
CA GLY A 45 -5.11 -20.17 -6.95
C GLY A 45 -4.01 -19.57 -6.05
N LEU A 46 -3.75 -18.26 -6.18
CA LEU A 46 -2.73 -17.56 -5.41
C LEU A 46 -3.35 -16.87 -4.19
N ARG A 47 -2.69 -16.96 -3.03
CA ARG A 47 -3.14 -16.29 -1.82
C ARG A 47 -2.70 -14.83 -1.86
N ALA A 48 -3.67 -13.93 -1.91
CA ALA A 48 -3.42 -12.51 -2.01
C ALA A 48 -4.19 -11.74 -0.93
N GLU A 49 -3.53 -10.75 -0.36
CA GLU A 49 -4.10 -9.90 0.67
C GLU A 49 -3.97 -8.43 0.26
N TYR A 50 -4.99 -7.64 0.63
CA TYR A 50 -5.02 -6.19 0.48
C TYR A 50 -5.05 -5.55 1.86
N VAL A 51 -4.16 -4.59 2.10
CA VAL A 51 -4.07 -3.83 3.34
C VAL A 51 -3.99 -2.34 3.03
N TRP A 52 -4.50 -1.50 3.93
CA TRP A 52 -4.53 -0.05 3.73
C TRP A 52 -4.15 0.77 4.94
N ASN A 53 -3.81 0.14 6.06
CA ASN A 53 -3.25 0.82 7.23
C ASN A 53 -2.17 -0.04 7.89
N ARG A 54 -1.45 0.57 8.83
CA ARG A 54 -0.38 -0.05 9.60
C ARG A 54 -0.85 -1.31 10.33
N ALA A 55 -1.98 -1.27 11.04
CA ALA A 55 -2.44 -2.41 11.84
C ALA A 55 -2.75 -3.65 10.98
N GLN A 56 -3.35 -3.46 9.81
CA GLN A 56 -3.60 -4.54 8.86
C GLN A 56 -2.28 -5.10 8.31
N MET A 57 -1.31 -4.24 8.01
CA MET A 57 0.00 -4.69 7.53
C MET A 57 0.72 -5.53 8.58
N GLU A 58 0.68 -5.13 9.85
CA GLU A 58 1.30 -5.87 10.97
C GLU A 58 0.67 -7.26 11.19
N GLN A 59 -0.58 -7.46 10.76
CA GLN A 59 -1.29 -8.74 10.86
C GLN A 59 -1.00 -9.71 9.72
N VAL A 60 -0.35 -9.26 8.64
CA VAL A 60 -0.02 -10.12 7.50
C VAL A 60 0.98 -11.20 7.95
N ASP A 61 0.63 -12.49 7.78
CA ASP A 61 1.59 -13.59 7.93
C ASP A 61 2.35 -13.78 6.60
N PRO A 62 3.64 -13.38 6.51
CA PRO A 62 4.39 -13.44 5.26
C PRO A 62 4.54 -14.87 4.73
N ARG A 63 4.41 -15.89 5.60
CA ARG A 63 4.51 -17.30 5.22
C ARG A 63 3.28 -17.79 4.46
N ARG A 64 2.12 -17.15 4.69
CA ARG A 64 0.81 -17.57 4.16
C ARG A 64 0.36 -16.78 2.94
N VAL A 65 0.98 -15.64 2.66
CA VAL A 65 0.61 -14.75 1.55
C VAL A 65 1.57 -14.86 0.38
N ASP A 66 1.06 -15.11 -0.83
CA ASP A 66 1.89 -15.16 -2.05
C ASP A 66 2.02 -13.76 -2.68
N HIS A 67 0.97 -12.92 -2.55
CA HIS A 67 0.96 -11.55 -3.05
C HIS A 67 0.35 -10.57 -2.04
N LEU A 68 1.04 -9.48 -1.78
CA LEU A 68 0.54 -8.39 -0.94
C LEU A 68 0.40 -7.10 -1.78
N LEU A 69 -0.76 -6.47 -1.66
CA LEU A 69 -1.05 -5.11 -2.13
C LEU A 69 -1.33 -4.22 -0.91
N GLY A 70 -0.44 -3.29 -0.61
CA GLY A 70 -0.59 -2.31 0.45
C GLY A 70 -0.74 -0.91 -0.14
N LEU A 71 -1.88 -0.26 0.09
CA LEU A 71 -2.13 1.11 -0.36
C LEU A 71 -2.54 1.96 0.85
N PHE A 72 -1.59 2.65 1.47
CA PHE A 72 -1.74 3.24 2.81
C PHE A 72 -2.27 4.67 2.80
N ALA A 73 -2.07 5.41 1.70
CA ALA A 73 -2.60 6.76 1.56
C ALA A 73 -3.49 6.96 0.31
N TYR A 74 -4.36 7.97 0.36
CA TYR A 74 -5.20 8.39 -0.76
C TYR A 74 -4.37 8.76 -2.01
N SER A 75 -3.28 9.53 -1.79
CA SER A 75 -2.35 9.98 -2.84
C SER A 75 -0.91 9.57 -2.53
N HIS A 76 -0.07 10.44 -1.99
CA HIS A 76 1.27 10.07 -1.53
C HIS A 76 1.19 9.66 -0.06
N LEU A 77 2.13 8.85 0.40
CA LEU A 77 2.32 8.65 1.83
C LEU A 77 2.75 9.98 2.47
N ASP A 78 2.38 10.17 3.73
CA ASP A 78 2.84 11.33 4.48
C ASP A 78 4.36 11.26 4.70
N PHE A 79 4.97 12.42 4.89
CA PHE A 79 6.39 12.50 5.24
C PHE A 79 6.62 11.83 6.59
N GLU A 80 7.80 11.23 6.79
CA GLU A 80 8.11 10.51 8.03
C GLU A 80 7.93 11.38 9.30
N ALA A 81 8.16 12.70 9.18
CA ALA A 81 7.98 13.64 10.28
C ALA A 81 6.51 13.89 10.66
N ASP A 82 5.60 13.80 9.68
CA ASP A 82 4.17 14.08 9.82
C ASP A 82 3.32 12.79 9.85
N ARG A 83 3.97 11.63 9.68
CA ARG A 83 3.32 10.33 9.56
C ARG A 83 2.49 10.01 10.80
N ASP A 84 1.21 9.70 10.61
CA ASP A 84 0.43 9.08 11.68
C ASP A 84 0.99 7.69 11.98
N THR A 85 1.56 7.55 13.17
CA THR A 85 2.18 6.29 13.63
C THR A 85 1.17 5.38 14.33
N GLY A 86 -0.07 5.81 14.50
CA GLY A 86 -1.14 5.05 15.13
C GLY A 86 -1.58 3.82 14.32
N PRO A 87 -2.48 2.97 14.88
CA PRO A 87 -2.93 1.75 14.23
C PRO A 87 -3.66 1.99 12.89
N GLY A 88 -4.35 3.12 12.78
CA GLY A 88 -5.04 3.56 11.57
C GLY A 88 -4.12 4.23 10.54
N GLY A 89 -2.96 4.72 10.96
CA GLY A 89 -2.05 5.47 10.10
C GLY A 89 -1.15 4.61 9.22
N ASP A 90 -0.03 5.20 8.83
CA ASP A 90 0.84 4.68 7.79
C ASP A 90 2.03 3.89 8.34
N PRO A 91 2.43 2.77 7.72
CA PRO A 91 3.68 2.09 8.04
C PRO A 91 4.90 2.89 7.57
N SER A 92 6.03 2.78 8.29
CA SER A 92 7.29 3.38 7.83
C SER A 92 7.82 2.68 6.57
N LEU A 93 8.69 3.36 5.81
CA LEU A 93 9.39 2.75 4.66
C LEU A 93 10.19 1.50 5.08
N ALA A 94 10.78 1.52 6.27
CA ALA A 94 11.49 0.39 6.82
C ALA A 94 10.57 -0.80 7.09
N ASP A 95 9.37 -0.56 7.63
CA ASP A 95 8.39 -1.62 7.91
C ASP A 95 7.84 -2.23 6.63
N MET A 96 7.49 -1.39 5.64
CA MET A 96 7.10 -1.86 4.31
C MET A 96 8.19 -2.73 3.67
N THR A 97 9.45 -2.30 3.77
CA THR A 97 10.60 -3.03 3.23
C THR A 97 10.78 -4.38 3.92
N ARG A 98 10.67 -4.44 5.26
CA ARG A 98 10.78 -5.68 6.03
C ARG A 98 9.73 -6.69 5.60
N VAL A 99 8.46 -6.29 5.53
CA VAL A 99 7.36 -7.18 5.10
C VAL A 99 7.56 -7.64 3.65
N ALA A 100 7.96 -6.74 2.75
CA ALA A 100 8.25 -7.09 1.37
C ALA A 100 9.36 -8.13 1.26
N LEU A 101 10.47 -7.96 1.98
CA LEU A 101 11.55 -8.93 2.04
C LEU A 101 11.09 -10.28 2.60
N SER A 102 10.30 -10.29 3.68
CA SER A 102 9.78 -11.53 4.27
C SER A 102 8.90 -12.33 3.30
N ILE A 103 8.15 -11.68 2.41
CA ILE A 103 7.34 -12.35 1.39
C ILE A 103 8.21 -12.80 0.20
N LEU A 104 9.08 -11.91 -0.29
CA LEU A 104 9.88 -12.15 -1.50
C LEU A 104 10.97 -13.21 -1.30
N ALA A 105 11.58 -13.26 -0.11
CA ALA A 105 12.65 -14.21 0.23
C ALA A 105 12.20 -15.68 0.17
N LYS A 106 10.88 -15.94 0.14
CA LYS A 106 10.35 -17.30 -0.03
C LYS A 106 10.64 -17.90 -1.41
N ASN A 107 10.97 -17.08 -2.41
CA ASN A 107 11.28 -17.57 -3.75
C ASN A 107 12.77 -17.96 -3.85
N PRO A 108 13.11 -19.25 -3.97
CA PRO A 108 14.51 -19.69 -4.02
C PRO A 108 15.24 -19.26 -5.30
N ARG A 109 14.51 -18.81 -6.33
CA ARG A 109 15.08 -18.25 -7.56
C ARG A 109 15.51 -16.78 -7.43
N GLY A 110 15.38 -16.21 -6.23
CA GLY A 110 15.66 -14.80 -5.96
C GLY A 110 14.48 -13.88 -6.26
N PHE A 111 14.72 -12.58 -6.07
CA PHE A 111 13.75 -11.52 -6.28
C PHE A 111 14.46 -10.22 -6.67
N LEU A 112 13.70 -9.33 -7.31
CA LEU A 112 14.03 -7.92 -7.44
C LEU A 112 13.13 -7.14 -6.49
N LEU A 113 13.71 -6.25 -5.69
CA LEU A 113 12.99 -5.31 -4.84
C LEU A 113 13.44 -3.89 -5.19
N PHE A 114 12.48 -3.05 -5.56
CA PHE A 114 12.68 -1.62 -5.73
C PHE A 114 12.08 -0.91 -4.51
N VAL A 115 12.88 -0.08 -3.85
CA VAL A 115 12.46 0.72 -2.69
C VAL A 115 12.80 2.17 -3.01
N GLU A 116 11.80 3.04 -2.94
CA GLU A 116 11.95 4.47 -3.15
C GLU A 116 11.66 5.19 -1.85
N GLY A 117 12.59 6.04 -1.42
CA GLY A 117 12.38 6.99 -0.34
C GLY A 117 12.20 8.38 -0.92
N SER A 118 10.97 8.88 -0.96
CA SER A 118 10.72 10.28 -1.33
C SER A 118 11.14 11.17 -0.16
N VAL A 119 12.30 11.80 -0.28
CA VAL A 119 12.75 12.89 0.58
C VAL A 119 12.64 14.19 -0.20
N GLU A 120 11.81 15.13 0.26
CA GLU A 120 12.07 16.57 0.12
C GLU A 120 11.04 17.39 0.91
N PRO A 121 11.41 17.94 2.08
CA PRO A 121 11.09 19.32 2.40
C PRO A 121 12.27 20.16 1.92
N VAL A 122 12.11 20.89 0.81
CA VAL A 122 12.89 22.12 0.62
C VAL A 122 12.31 23.12 1.62
N SER A 123 12.76 23.05 2.87
CA SER A 123 12.58 24.14 3.81
C SER A 123 13.41 25.31 3.29
N VAL A 124 12.81 26.15 2.44
CA VAL A 124 13.32 27.49 2.20
C VAL A 124 13.05 28.26 3.49
N PHE A 125 14.00 28.20 4.44
CA PHE A 125 14.08 29.21 5.48
C PHE A 125 14.44 30.53 4.79
N ARG A 126 13.43 31.37 4.59
CA ARG A 126 13.60 32.83 4.52
C ARG A 126 13.17 33.37 5.87
N GLU A 127 14.14 33.77 6.67
CA GLU A 127 14.22 35.06 7.37
C GLU A 127 15.65 35.29 7.83
#